data_AF-A0A925WEN2-F1
#
_entry.id   AF-A0A925WEN2-F1
#
_cell.length_a   1.000
_cell.length_b   1.000
_cell.length_c   1.000
_cell.angle_alpha   90.00
_cell.angle_beta   90.00
_cell.angle_gamma   90.00
#
_symmetry.space_group_name_H-M   'P 1'
#
loop_
_entity.id
_entity.type
_entity.pdbx_description
1 polymer ?
#
loop_
_entity_poly.entity_id
_entity_poly.type
_entity_poly.pdbx_seq_one_letter_code
_entity_poly.pdbx_strand_id
1 'polypeptide(L)'
;PWSSADKRRTAARNRAGQLYALKLEKRALVKELIGFEWDNHADEVWNHDPTLSLTVGFLSDEKATRVQTLLKKYDEAAAAIREEANFVIIDADRARLRSTYDRLLAELSQVLTSAELDEYRLRFQAIRFFFAHDLHFDGVAVTRAELREIARLSQSVRDYNRDDFSDTTLPEAEGGRRLEQFERQLKALLNPGRYADFERARDFNFRETLAFARNENLPPALAINLHNAQRVVEDESARIRSDPALSADQQATALAALETATNQKLRSMLGPQYQKFIDGPGTWAYVVKDQSEPIPMPPVAPAP
;
A
#
# COMPACT_ATOMS: atom_id res chain seq x y z
N PRO A 1 -34.40 14.13 30.55
CA PRO A 1 -34.56 15.21 29.54
C PRO A 1 -33.60 15.01 28.37
N TRP A 2 -34.13 14.69 27.18
CA TRP A 2 -33.33 14.55 25.96
C TRP A 2 -32.88 15.94 25.50
N SER A 3 -31.57 16.19 25.45
CA SER A 3 -31.01 17.41 24.88
C SER A 3 -31.12 17.37 23.35
N SER A 4 -31.46 18.51 22.74
CA SER A 4 -31.56 18.62 21.27
C SER A 4 -30.22 18.30 20.61
N ALA A 5 -30.26 17.77 19.38
CA ALA A 5 -29.07 17.38 18.62
C ALA A 5 -28.05 18.52 18.50
N ASP A 6 -28.52 19.76 18.38
CA ASP A 6 -27.66 20.95 18.32
C ASP A 6 -26.95 21.24 19.63
N LYS A 7 -27.62 21.06 20.78
CA LYS A 7 -26.98 21.23 22.10
C LYS A 7 -25.90 20.18 22.35
N ARG A 8 -26.08 18.95 21.87
CA ARG A 8 -25.06 17.90 21.94
C ARG A 8 -23.87 18.19 21.02
N ARG A 9 -24.13 18.67 19.79
CA ARG A 9 -23.07 19.11 18.86
C ARG A 9 -22.25 20.25 19.42
N THR A 10 -22.87 21.27 20.00
CA THR A 10 -22.16 22.40 20.62
C THR A 10 -21.37 21.96 21.86
N ALA A 11 -21.91 21.08 22.70
CA ALA A 11 -21.19 20.54 23.85
C ALA A 11 -19.99 19.66 23.44
N ALA A 12 -20.14 18.86 22.37
CA ALA A 12 -19.05 18.07 21.80
C ALA A 12 -17.93 18.97 21.23
N ARG A 13 -18.30 20.00 20.46
CA ARG A 13 -17.37 21.01 19.92
C ARG A 13 -16.60 21.73 21.02
N ASN A 14 -17.28 22.16 22.09
CA ASN A 14 -16.64 22.81 23.22
C ASN A 14 -15.66 21.88 23.95
N ARG A 15 -16.02 20.60 24.12
CA ARG A 15 -15.15 19.61 24.76
C ARG A 15 -13.92 19.27 23.91
N ALA A 16 -14.08 19.12 22.60
CA ALA A 16 -12.97 18.89 21.67
C ALA A 16 -11.99 20.08 21.66
N GLY A 17 -12.51 21.31 21.60
CA GLY A 17 -11.68 22.53 21.70
C GLY A 17 -10.91 22.63 23.03
N GLN A 18 -11.55 22.28 24.16
CA GLN A 18 -10.90 22.26 25.47
C GLN A 18 -9.79 21.20 25.57
N LEU A 19 -10.01 20.01 25.01
CA LEU A 19 -9.00 18.96 24.99
C LEU A 19 -7.81 19.32 24.10
N TYR A 20 -8.05 20.00 22.97
CA TYR A 20 -6.99 20.50 22.11
C TYR A 20 -6.17 21.60 22.80
N ALA A 21 -6.83 22.55 23.46
CA ALA A 21 -6.16 23.59 24.25
C ALA A 21 -5.28 22.99 25.35
N LEU A 22 -5.78 21.98 26.08
CA LEU A 22 -5.03 21.30 27.14
C LEU A 22 -3.80 20.54 26.60
N LYS A 23 -3.89 19.97 25.40
CA LYS A 23 -2.74 19.33 24.74
C LYS A 23 -1.67 20.35 24.32
N LEU A 24 -2.08 21.52 23.84
CA LEU A 24 -1.16 22.62 23.52
C LEU A 24 -0.49 23.19 24.78
N GLU A 25 -1.26 23.37 25.85
CA GLU A 25 -0.74 23.80 27.16
C GLU A 25 0.27 22.79 27.73
N LYS A 26 -0.04 21.49 27.66
CA LYS A 26 0.90 20.43 28.06
C LYS A 26 2.21 20.50 27.26
N ARG A 27 2.14 20.69 25.94
CA ARG A 27 3.35 20.83 25.09
C ARG A 27 4.16 22.07 25.43
N ALA A 28 3.49 23.20 25.67
CA ALA A 28 4.15 24.45 26.06
C ALA A 28 4.84 24.33 27.42
N LEU A 29 4.17 23.73 28.41
CA LEU A 29 4.71 23.51 29.76
C LEU A 29 5.91 22.56 29.76
N VAL A 30 5.86 21.51 28.94
CA VAL A 30 6.99 20.57 28.76
C VAL A 30 8.19 21.30 28.15
N LYS A 31 7.98 22.11 27.11
CA LYS A 31 9.05 22.93 26.51
C LYS A 31 9.67 23.91 27.51
N GLU A 32 8.86 24.51 28.39
CA GLU A 32 9.31 25.42 29.45
C GLU A 32 10.14 24.72 30.52
N LEU A 33 9.73 23.53 30.96
CA LEU A 33 10.35 22.84 32.10
C LEU A 33 11.68 22.15 31.77
N ILE A 34 11.87 21.69 30.53
CA ILE A 34 13.06 20.90 30.14
C ILE A 34 13.83 21.48 28.94
N GLY A 35 13.43 22.65 28.42
CA GLY A 35 14.16 23.37 27.37
C GLY A 35 14.16 22.71 25.99
N PHE A 36 13.53 21.54 25.87
CA PHE A 36 13.36 20.79 24.62
C PHE A 36 11.89 20.38 24.46
N GLU A 37 11.41 20.28 23.23
CA GLU A 37 10.13 19.60 22.97
C GLU A 37 10.38 18.11 23.23
N TRP A 38 9.86 17.56 24.33
CA TRP A 38 9.97 16.13 24.63
C TRP A 38 9.25 15.34 23.54
N ASP A 39 10.03 14.87 22.57
CA ASP A 39 9.62 13.88 21.59
C ASP A 39 10.64 12.73 21.61
N ASN A 40 10.70 12.01 22.75
CA ASN A 40 11.29 10.65 22.82
C ASN A 40 10.72 9.70 21.74
N HIS A 41 9.65 10.13 21.06
CA HIS A 41 9.02 9.45 19.96
C HIS A 41 9.77 9.59 18.63
N ALA A 42 10.64 10.59 18.44
CA ALA A 42 11.34 10.78 17.16
C ALA A 42 12.30 9.61 16.86
N ASP A 43 13.12 9.19 17.83
CA ASP A 43 14.02 8.03 17.70
C ASP A 43 13.30 6.68 17.65
N GLU A 44 12.17 6.52 18.35
CA GLU A 44 11.32 5.33 18.25
C GLU A 44 10.53 5.28 16.93
N VAL A 45 10.10 6.43 16.38
CA VAL A 45 9.33 6.52 15.12
C VAL A 45 10.22 6.34 13.89
N TRP A 46 11.48 6.82 13.94
CA TRP A 46 12.46 6.58 12.88
C TRP A 46 12.59 5.10 12.52
N ASN A 47 12.47 4.23 13.52
CA ASN A 47 12.66 2.79 13.38
C ASN A 47 11.37 1.98 13.17
N HIS A 48 10.19 2.58 13.34
CA HIS A 48 8.92 1.83 13.36
C HIS A 48 7.87 2.25 12.33
N ASP A 49 7.97 3.42 11.67
CA ASP A 49 7.10 3.76 10.53
C ASP A 49 7.87 3.74 9.19
N PRO A 50 7.81 2.63 8.43
CA PRO A 50 8.50 2.53 7.15
C PRO A 50 7.98 3.54 6.11
N THR A 51 6.73 3.99 6.21
CA THR A 51 6.17 4.97 5.27
C THR A 51 6.75 6.36 5.52
N LEU A 52 6.95 6.72 6.78
CA LEU A 52 7.56 7.99 7.17
C LEU A 52 9.05 8.02 6.79
N SER A 53 9.78 6.94 7.04
CA SER A 53 11.18 6.81 6.63
C SER A 53 11.36 7.00 5.11
N LEU A 54 10.48 6.40 4.30
CA LEU A 54 10.54 6.55 2.84
C LEU A 54 10.19 7.97 2.34
N THR A 55 9.33 8.70 3.07
CA THR A 55 8.92 10.06 2.69
C THR A 55 9.93 11.13 3.08
N VAL A 56 10.52 11.07 4.28
CA VAL A 56 11.40 12.14 4.81
C VAL A 56 12.89 11.74 4.95
N GLY A 57 13.26 10.49 4.71
CA GLY A 57 14.64 9.98 4.92
C GLY A 57 15.73 10.56 4.01
N PHE A 58 15.41 11.51 3.12
CA PHE A 58 16.40 12.26 2.35
C PHE A 58 16.81 13.59 3.02
N LEU A 59 16.14 13.96 4.10
CA LEU A 59 16.40 15.16 4.89
C LEU A 59 17.43 14.85 5.99
N SER A 60 18.05 15.89 6.56
CA SER A 60 18.81 15.74 7.81
C SER A 60 17.88 15.41 8.97
N ASP A 61 18.38 14.69 9.98
CA ASP A 61 17.59 14.27 11.15
C ASP A 61 16.82 15.42 11.81
N GLU A 62 17.44 16.60 11.93
CA GLU A 62 16.82 17.80 12.48
C GLU A 62 15.61 18.27 11.63
N LYS A 63 15.80 18.42 10.31
CA LYS A 63 14.73 18.84 9.40
C LYS A 63 13.62 17.80 9.37
N ALA A 64 14.02 16.53 9.31
CA ALA A 64 13.13 15.41 9.20
C ALA A 64 12.24 15.31 10.46
N THR A 65 12.83 15.47 11.66
CA THR A 65 12.09 15.56 12.93
C THR A 65 11.10 16.71 12.91
N ARG A 66 11.54 17.91 12.46
CA ARG A 66 10.67 19.09 12.39
C ARG A 66 9.50 18.90 11.42
N VAL A 67 9.73 18.26 10.26
CA VAL A 67 8.66 17.90 9.32
C VAL A 67 7.67 16.95 9.98
N GLN A 68 8.12 15.91 10.69
CA GLN A 68 7.22 15.00 11.38
C GLN A 68 6.35 15.71 12.43
N THR A 69 6.94 16.59 13.23
CA THR A 69 6.20 17.38 14.23
C THR A 69 5.11 18.23 13.56
N LEU A 70 5.42 18.85 12.41
CA LEU A 70 4.45 19.60 11.62
C LEU A 70 3.33 18.70 11.09
N LEU A 71 3.66 17.57 10.46
CA LEU A 71 2.67 16.64 9.95
C LEU A 71 1.71 16.19 11.05
N LYS A 72 2.25 15.74 12.19
CA LYS A 72 1.45 15.35 13.36
C LYS A 72 0.53 16.47 13.86
N LYS A 73 1.05 17.69 14.00
CA LYS A 73 0.26 18.87 14.41
C LYS A 73 -0.92 19.11 13.47
N TYR A 74 -0.69 19.00 12.16
CA TYR A 74 -1.71 19.28 11.15
C TYR A 74 -2.68 18.12 10.93
N ASP A 75 -2.24 16.88 11.11
CA ASP A 75 -3.10 15.70 11.16
C ASP A 75 -4.04 15.74 12.36
N GLU A 76 -3.54 16.10 13.54
CA GLU A 76 -4.36 16.32 14.75
C GLU A 76 -5.40 17.43 14.53
N ALA A 77 -5.01 18.53 13.86
CA ALA A 77 -5.94 19.62 13.54
C ALA A 77 -7.00 19.20 12.52
N ALA A 78 -6.63 18.42 11.50
CA ALA A 78 -7.58 17.88 10.53
C ALA A 78 -8.53 16.86 11.18
N ALA A 79 -8.04 15.99 12.05
CA ALA A 79 -8.84 15.05 12.82
C ALA A 79 -9.87 15.77 13.71
N ALA A 80 -9.47 16.84 14.41
CA ALA A 80 -10.40 17.64 15.20
C ALA A 80 -11.54 18.24 14.35
N ILE A 81 -11.26 18.71 13.14
CA ILE A 81 -12.31 19.19 12.21
C ILE A 81 -13.27 18.05 11.84
N ARG A 82 -12.75 16.86 11.51
CA ARG A 82 -13.58 15.69 11.18
C ARG A 82 -14.45 15.25 12.36
N GLU A 83 -13.89 15.23 13.57
CA GLU A 83 -14.63 14.92 14.80
C GLU A 83 -15.71 15.96 15.09
N GLU A 84 -15.43 17.26 14.94
CA GLU A 84 -16.43 18.34 15.10
C GLU A 84 -17.59 18.25 14.10
N ALA A 85 -17.33 17.68 12.92
CA ALA A 85 -18.30 17.41 11.87
C ALA A 85 -19.04 16.07 12.08
N ASN A 86 -18.73 15.31 13.14
CA ASN A 86 -19.17 13.93 13.33
C ASN A 86 -18.93 13.07 12.08
N PHE A 87 -17.79 13.27 11.40
CA PHE A 87 -17.41 12.58 10.16
C PHE A 87 -18.38 12.80 8.98
N VAL A 88 -19.30 13.76 9.06
CA VAL A 88 -20.15 14.19 7.95
C VAL A 88 -19.63 15.50 7.40
N ILE A 89 -18.73 15.41 6.42
CA ILE A 89 -18.01 16.57 5.87
C ILE A 89 -18.88 17.34 4.88
N ILE A 90 -19.22 18.59 5.24
CA ILE A 90 -19.87 19.56 4.36
C ILE A 90 -18.86 20.53 3.74
N ASP A 91 -19.31 21.39 2.82
CA ASP A 91 -18.41 22.30 2.08
C ASP A 91 -17.65 23.27 2.99
N ALA A 92 -18.27 23.73 4.08
CA ALA A 92 -17.60 24.57 5.06
C ALA A 92 -16.44 23.84 5.75
N ASP A 93 -16.62 22.55 6.08
CA ASP A 93 -15.56 21.74 6.69
C ASP A 93 -14.47 21.39 5.67
N ARG A 94 -14.82 21.14 4.40
CA ARG A 94 -13.83 21.01 3.31
C ARG A 94 -12.96 22.25 3.17
N ALA A 95 -13.56 23.45 3.24
CA ALA A 95 -12.82 24.71 3.19
C ALA A 95 -11.87 24.86 4.39
N ARG A 96 -12.30 24.47 5.60
CA ARG A 96 -11.45 24.46 6.81
C ARG A 96 -10.29 23.47 6.67
N LEU A 97 -10.55 22.26 6.20
CA LEU A 97 -9.52 21.23 5.96
C LEU A 97 -8.49 21.71 4.93
N ARG A 98 -8.95 22.35 3.84
CA ARG A 98 -8.06 22.94 2.84
C ARG A 98 -7.20 24.07 3.42
N SER A 99 -7.78 24.96 4.22
CA SER A 99 -7.03 26.01 4.91
C SER A 99 -5.99 25.44 5.90
N THR A 100 -6.30 24.32 6.55
CA THR A 100 -5.34 23.59 7.40
C THR A 100 -4.18 23.03 6.57
N TYR A 101 -4.46 22.47 5.40
CA TYR A 101 -3.42 22.01 4.47
C TYR A 101 -2.55 23.15 3.91
N ASP A 102 -3.17 24.27 3.50
CA ASP A 102 -2.43 25.43 2.96
C ASP A 102 -1.46 26.00 4.02
N ARG A 103 -1.85 25.99 5.29
CA ARG A 103 -0.98 26.37 6.42
C ARG A 103 0.15 25.37 6.68
N LEU A 104 -0.13 24.07 6.56
CA LEU A 104 0.92 23.03 6.60
C LEU A 104 1.97 23.30 5.52
N LEU A 105 1.55 23.55 4.28
CA LEU A 105 2.47 23.85 3.18
C LEU A 105 3.31 25.11 3.43
N ALA A 106 2.69 26.16 3.97
CA ALA A 106 3.40 27.38 4.32
C ALA A 106 4.47 27.12 5.40
N GLU A 107 4.14 26.38 6.47
CA GLU A 107 5.12 26.03 7.51
C GLU A 107 6.22 25.09 6.99
N LEU A 108 5.87 24.10 6.15
CA LEU A 108 6.85 23.23 5.51
C LEU A 108 7.82 24.02 4.63
N SER A 109 7.35 25.03 3.90
CA SER A 109 8.20 25.88 3.06
C SER A 109 9.19 26.77 3.84
N GLN A 110 8.99 26.93 5.15
CA GLN A 110 9.94 27.63 6.03
C GLN A 110 11.06 26.70 6.53
N VAL A 111 10.83 25.39 6.52
CA VAL A 111 11.78 24.37 7.00
C VAL A 111 12.54 23.72 5.84
N LEU A 112 11.84 23.53 4.72
CA LEU A 112 12.34 22.87 3.52
C LEU A 112 12.64 23.89 2.43
N THR A 113 13.74 23.68 1.72
CA THR A 113 13.99 24.36 0.45
C THR A 113 12.93 23.96 -0.58
N SER A 114 12.78 24.74 -1.66
CA SER A 114 11.85 24.41 -2.74
C SER A 114 12.09 22.99 -3.30
N ALA A 115 13.35 22.62 -3.50
CA ALA A 115 13.71 21.30 -4.03
C ALA A 115 13.38 20.18 -3.03
N GLU A 116 13.59 20.40 -1.74
CA GLU A 116 13.24 19.42 -0.69
C GLU A 116 11.71 19.27 -0.56
N LEU A 117 10.95 20.36 -0.66
CA LEU A 117 9.49 20.32 -0.61
C LEU A 117 8.91 19.56 -1.82
N ASP A 118 9.46 19.77 -3.01
CA ASP A 118 9.05 19.06 -4.22
C ASP A 118 9.38 17.55 -4.13
N GLU A 119 10.56 17.22 -3.59
CA GLU A 119 10.95 15.82 -3.34
C GLU A 119 9.99 15.15 -2.33
N TYR A 120 9.69 15.83 -1.23
CA TYR A 120 8.76 15.36 -0.21
C TYR A 120 7.38 15.04 -0.81
N ARG A 121 6.80 15.99 -1.56
CA ARG A 121 5.49 15.81 -2.22
C ARG A 121 5.48 14.67 -3.22
N LEU A 122 6.56 14.52 -3.99
CA LEU A 122 6.69 13.44 -4.96
C LEU A 122 6.75 12.08 -4.28
N ARG A 123 7.53 11.95 -3.20
CA ARG A 123 7.63 10.72 -2.41
C ARG A 123 6.31 10.38 -1.72
N PHE A 124 5.65 11.37 -1.13
CA PHE A 124 4.35 11.21 -0.50
C PHE A 124 3.31 10.71 -1.51
N GLN A 125 3.23 11.34 -2.68
CA GLN A 125 2.38 10.91 -3.78
C GLN A 125 2.68 9.48 -4.23
N ALA A 126 3.96 9.15 -4.43
CA ALA A 126 4.39 7.83 -4.88
C ALA A 126 3.93 6.76 -3.88
N ILE A 127 4.26 6.94 -2.60
CA ILE A 127 3.94 6.00 -1.53
C ILE A 127 2.44 5.81 -1.40
N ARG A 128 1.67 6.90 -1.31
CA ARG A 128 0.21 6.83 -1.17
C ARG A 128 -0.44 6.14 -2.36
N PHE A 129 -0.04 6.46 -3.59
CA PHE A 129 -0.59 5.83 -4.78
C PHE A 129 -0.19 4.35 -4.89
N PHE A 130 1.07 4.00 -4.61
CA PHE A 130 1.54 2.62 -4.72
C PHE A 130 0.82 1.69 -3.73
N PHE A 131 0.62 2.14 -2.50
CA PHE A 131 -0.16 1.38 -1.51
C PHE A 131 -1.64 1.32 -1.85
N ALA A 132 -2.25 2.44 -2.28
CA ALA A 132 -3.68 2.47 -2.59
C ALA A 132 -4.06 1.62 -3.81
N HIS A 133 -3.13 1.42 -4.75
CA HIS A 133 -3.36 0.67 -5.98
C HIS A 133 -2.56 -0.64 -6.07
N ASP A 134 -1.99 -1.10 -4.95
CA ASP A 134 -1.21 -2.34 -4.84
C ASP A 134 -0.17 -2.50 -5.98
N LEU A 135 0.62 -1.44 -6.22
CA LEU A 135 1.63 -1.46 -7.27
C LEU A 135 2.88 -2.21 -6.83
N HIS A 136 3.16 -3.31 -7.54
CA HIS A 136 4.36 -4.12 -7.35
C HIS A 136 5.31 -3.99 -8.53
N PHE A 137 6.61 -3.87 -8.24
CA PHE A 137 7.67 -3.81 -9.25
C PHE A 137 8.66 -4.97 -9.13
N ASP A 138 8.25 -6.04 -8.44
CA ASP A 138 9.06 -7.24 -8.25
C ASP A 138 9.47 -7.88 -9.58
N GLY A 139 10.77 -7.94 -9.83
CA GLY A 139 11.32 -8.45 -11.08
C GLY A 139 11.29 -7.45 -12.24
N VAL A 140 10.86 -6.21 -11.99
CA VAL A 140 10.86 -5.12 -12.97
C VAL A 140 12.04 -4.19 -12.71
N ALA A 141 12.90 -4.01 -13.72
CA ALA A 141 13.96 -3.02 -13.67
C ALA A 141 13.38 -1.61 -13.89
N VAL A 142 13.08 -0.90 -12.80
CA VAL A 142 12.63 0.50 -12.81
C VAL A 142 13.76 1.42 -12.37
N THR A 143 14.08 2.40 -13.19
CA THR A 143 15.08 3.42 -12.86
C THR A 143 14.52 4.49 -11.93
N ARG A 144 15.40 5.27 -11.29
CA ARG A 144 15.01 6.43 -10.48
C ARG A 144 14.17 7.45 -11.27
N ALA A 145 14.54 7.70 -12.52
CA ALA A 145 13.83 8.66 -13.37
C ALA A 145 12.42 8.17 -13.68
N GLU A 146 12.27 6.88 -14.01
CA GLU A 146 10.97 6.26 -14.27
C GLU A 146 10.09 6.25 -13.03
N LEU A 147 10.61 5.91 -11.85
CA LEU A 147 9.81 5.92 -10.61
C LEU A 147 9.22 7.31 -10.31
N ARG A 148 10.02 8.36 -10.54
CA ARG A 148 9.58 9.76 -10.40
C ARG A 148 8.53 10.12 -11.42
N GLU A 149 8.66 9.61 -12.64
CA GLU A 149 7.66 9.82 -13.68
C GLU A 149 6.35 9.10 -13.36
N ILE A 150 6.40 7.84 -12.89
CA ILE A 150 5.22 7.10 -12.43
C ILE A 150 4.50 7.87 -11.32
N ALA A 151 5.25 8.42 -10.35
CA ALA A 151 4.70 9.24 -9.29
C ALA A 151 4.08 10.56 -9.78
N ARG A 152 4.59 11.15 -10.87
CA ARG A 152 3.95 12.31 -11.51
C ARG A 152 2.69 11.92 -12.25
N LEU A 153 2.73 10.84 -13.04
CA LEU A 153 1.57 10.32 -13.76
C LEU A 153 0.43 9.98 -12.80
N SER A 154 0.73 9.46 -11.61
CA SER A 154 -0.29 9.12 -10.62
C SER A 154 -1.06 10.31 -10.06
N GLN A 155 -0.50 11.53 -10.10
CA GLN A 155 -1.21 12.75 -9.69
C GLN A 155 -2.44 13.01 -10.57
N SER A 156 -2.41 12.56 -11.83
CA SER A 156 -3.57 12.68 -12.73
C SER A 156 -4.75 11.81 -12.31
N VAL A 157 -4.47 10.70 -11.61
CA VAL A 157 -5.49 9.83 -11.02
C VAL A 157 -6.07 10.48 -9.78
N ARG A 158 -5.20 10.82 -8.82
CA ARG A 158 -5.55 11.48 -7.57
C ARG A 158 -4.33 12.24 -7.04
N ASP A 159 -4.54 13.46 -6.55
CA ASP A 159 -3.47 14.21 -5.89
C ASP A 159 -3.55 13.95 -4.38
N TYR A 160 -2.85 12.91 -3.90
CA TYR A 160 -2.89 12.54 -2.49
C TYR A 160 -2.37 13.64 -1.58
N ASN A 161 -1.51 14.53 -2.07
CA ASN A 161 -1.04 15.66 -1.26
C ASN A 161 -2.20 16.55 -0.82
N ARG A 162 -3.19 16.75 -1.69
CA ARG A 162 -4.34 17.64 -1.47
C ARG A 162 -5.62 16.90 -1.07
N ASP A 163 -5.87 15.76 -1.69
CA ASP A 163 -7.15 15.06 -1.63
C ASP A 163 -7.32 14.31 -0.30
N ASP A 164 -6.24 13.82 0.31
CA ASP A 164 -6.29 13.17 1.64
C ASP A 164 -6.68 14.14 2.75
N PHE A 165 -6.32 15.43 2.62
CA PHE A 165 -6.72 16.47 3.56
C PHE A 165 -8.18 16.87 3.36
N SER A 166 -8.65 16.97 2.11
CA SER A 166 -9.95 17.54 1.79
C SER A 166 -11.12 16.54 1.77
N ASP A 167 -10.84 15.25 1.98
CA ASP A 167 -11.83 14.17 1.92
C ASP A 167 -12.63 14.17 0.60
N THR A 168 -11.91 14.47 -0.49
CA THR A 168 -12.50 14.55 -1.82
C THR A 168 -12.49 13.16 -2.43
N THR A 169 -13.67 12.55 -2.56
CA THR A 169 -13.86 11.30 -3.31
C THR A 169 -14.25 11.62 -4.75
N LEU A 170 -13.53 11.03 -5.69
CA LEU A 170 -13.89 11.10 -7.11
C LEU A 170 -15.07 10.16 -7.40
N PRO A 171 -15.99 10.53 -8.29
CA PRO A 171 -16.97 9.59 -8.82
C PRO A 171 -16.28 8.36 -9.43
N GLU A 172 -16.82 7.17 -9.19
CA GLU A 172 -16.21 5.90 -9.61
C GLU A 172 -15.88 5.86 -11.11
N ALA A 173 -16.81 6.32 -11.97
CA ALA A 173 -16.61 6.37 -13.42
C ALA A 173 -15.50 7.35 -13.88
N GLU A 174 -15.24 8.40 -13.11
CA GLU A 174 -14.11 9.30 -13.37
C GLU A 174 -12.80 8.67 -12.86
N GLY A 175 -12.83 8.05 -11.68
CA GLY A 175 -11.70 7.31 -11.13
C GLY A 175 -11.20 6.21 -12.06
N GLY A 176 -12.12 5.39 -12.59
CA GLY A 176 -11.80 4.33 -13.56
C GLY A 176 -11.16 4.87 -14.83
N ARG A 177 -11.73 5.91 -15.44
CA ARG A 177 -11.16 6.54 -16.66
C ARG A 177 -9.75 7.08 -16.46
N ARG A 178 -9.48 7.71 -15.31
CA ARG A 178 -8.14 8.21 -14.98
C ARG A 178 -7.15 7.08 -14.74
N LEU A 179 -7.58 6.01 -14.05
CA LEU A 179 -6.75 4.84 -13.83
C LEU A 179 -6.38 4.16 -15.15
N GLU A 180 -7.34 3.98 -16.06
CA GLU A 180 -7.06 3.45 -17.40
C GLU A 180 -6.08 4.32 -18.19
N GLN A 181 -6.18 5.65 -18.06
CA GLN A 181 -5.22 6.58 -18.66
C GLN A 181 -3.82 6.41 -18.08
N PHE A 182 -3.72 6.30 -16.75
CA PHE A 182 -2.46 6.01 -16.07
C PHE A 182 -1.85 4.69 -16.56
N GLU A 183 -2.63 3.62 -16.69
CA GLU A 183 -2.13 2.33 -17.18
C GLU A 183 -1.60 2.41 -18.62
N ARG A 184 -2.28 3.16 -19.50
CA ARG A 184 -1.77 3.42 -20.87
C ARG A 184 -0.44 4.17 -20.85
N GLN A 185 -0.31 5.18 -19.99
CA GLN A 185 0.92 5.95 -19.86
C GLN A 185 2.06 5.11 -19.24
N LEU A 186 1.74 4.28 -18.24
CA LEU A 186 2.67 3.36 -17.61
C LEU A 186 3.20 2.33 -18.62
N LYS A 187 2.33 1.77 -19.46
CA LYS A 187 2.72 0.86 -20.54
C LYS A 187 3.65 1.51 -21.57
N ALA A 188 3.38 2.76 -21.92
CA ALA A 188 4.26 3.52 -22.81
C ALA A 188 5.64 3.78 -22.18
N LEU A 189 5.66 4.16 -20.89
CA LEU A 189 6.90 4.42 -20.13
C LEU A 189 7.76 3.16 -19.97
N LEU A 190 7.13 2.04 -19.58
CA LEU A 190 7.85 0.80 -19.29
C LEU A 190 8.23 0.04 -20.55
N ASN A 191 7.62 0.28 -21.72
CA ASN A 191 7.70 -0.56 -22.92
C ASN A 191 6.96 -1.91 -22.76
N PRO A 192 6.61 -2.60 -23.87
CA PRO A 192 5.80 -3.82 -23.79
C PRO A 192 6.42 -4.97 -22.97
N GLY A 193 7.74 -5.11 -23.01
CA GLY A 193 8.44 -6.20 -22.29
C GLY A 193 8.41 -5.99 -20.78
N ARG A 194 8.86 -4.82 -20.29
CA ARG A 194 8.86 -4.55 -18.84
C ARG A 194 7.45 -4.33 -18.31
N TYR A 195 6.51 -3.88 -19.14
CA TYR A 195 5.11 -3.84 -18.74
C TYR A 195 4.54 -5.25 -18.50
N ALA A 196 4.91 -6.25 -19.30
CA ALA A 196 4.51 -7.63 -19.06
C ALA A 196 5.12 -8.20 -17.76
N ASP A 197 6.34 -7.80 -17.40
CA ASP A 197 6.93 -8.15 -16.10
C ASP A 197 6.24 -7.42 -14.95
N PHE A 198 5.83 -6.16 -15.14
CA PHE A 198 5.02 -5.41 -14.18
C PHE A 198 3.65 -6.05 -13.93
N GLU A 199 2.94 -6.47 -14.99
CA GLU A 199 1.69 -7.22 -14.83
C GLU A 199 1.92 -8.54 -14.06
N ARG A 200 3.04 -9.22 -14.31
CA ARG A 200 3.39 -10.43 -13.57
C ARG A 200 3.67 -10.15 -12.10
N ALA A 201 4.29 -9.01 -11.78
CA ALA A 201 4.57 -8.60 -10.39
C ALA A 201 3.29 -8.40 -9.57
N ARG A 202 2.15 -8.12 -10.20
CA ARG A 202 0.84 -8.03 -9.53
C ARG A 202 0.32 -9.38 -9.02
N ASP A 203 0.80 -10.48 -9.59
CA ASP A 203 0.42 -11.82 -9.15
C ASP A 203 1.15 -12.20 -7.85
N PHE A 204 0.38 -12.47 -6.80
CA PHE A 204 0.90 -12.86 -5.49
C PHE A 204 1.76 -14.14 -5.55
N ASN A 205 1.34 -15.16 -6.30
CA ASN A 205 2.07 -16.42 -6.41
C ASN A 205 3.42 -16.22 -7.11
N PHE A 206 3.48 -15.32 -8.08
CA PHE A 206 4.75 -14.92 -8.69
C PHE A 206 5.67 -14.24 -7.67
N ARG A 207 5.15 -13.29 -6.86
CA ARG A 207 5.95 -12.61 -5.84
C ARG A 207 6.53 -13.59 -4.81
N GLU A 208 5.73 -14.53 -4.32
CA GLU A 208 6.19 -15.57 -3.41
C GLU A 208 7.29 -16.46 -4.03
N THR A 209 7.08 -16.87 -5.28
CA THR A 209 8.05 -17.69 -6.01
C THR A 209 9.36 -16.93 -6.28
N LEU A 210 9.27 -15.64 -6.60
CA LEU A 210 10.45 -14.79 -6.81
C LEU A 210 11.19 -14.50 -5.50
N ALA A 211 10.47 -14.28 -4.39
CA ALA A 211 11.05 -14.13 -3.07
C ALA A 211 11.81 -15.40 -2.66
N PHE A 212 11.21 -16.58 -2.86
CA PHE A 212 11.89 -17.86 -2.64
C PHE A 212 13.16 -18.00 -3.50
N ALA A 213 13.06 -17.71 -4.80
CA ALA A 213 14.22 -17.78 -5.69
C ALA A 213 15.35 -16.86 -5.22
N ARG A 214 15.04 -15.63 -4.79
CA ARG A 214 16.03 -14.70 -4.23
C ARG A 214 16.67 -15.24 -2.94
N ASN A 215 15.87 -15.75 -2.00
CA ASN A 215 16.34 -16.26 -0.72
C ASN A 215 17.25 -17.49 -0.86
N GLU A 216 16.96 -18.35 -1.85
CA GLU A 216 17.76 -19.55 -2.16
C GLU A 216 18.87 -19.28 -3.19
N ASN A 217 19.14 -18.01 -3.53
CA ASN A 217 20.15 -17.59 -4.51
C ASN A 217 19.99 -18.24 -5.89
N LEU A 218 18.75 -18.47 -6.31
CA LEU A 218 18.39 -19.04 -7.60
C LEU A 218 18.23 -17.94 -8.67
N PRO A 219 18.46 -18.26 -9.96
CA PRO A 219 18.28 -17.29 -11.04
C PRO A 219 16.83 -16.76 -11.10
N PRO A 220 16.59 -15.45 -11.31
CA PRO A 220 15.24 -14.89 -11.42
C PRO A 220 14.40 -15.52 -12.54
N ALA A 221 15.05 -15.95 -13.62
CA ALA A 221 14.40 -16.68 -14.71
C ALA A 221 13.73 -17.99 -14.25
N LEU A 222 14.25 -18.62 -13.18
CA LEU A 222 13.63 -19.80 -12.60
C LEU A 222 12.26 -19.48 -11.99
N ALA A 223 12.12 -18.33 -11.32
CA ALA A 223 10.84 -17.92 -10.74
C ALA A 223 9.77 -17.72 -11.82
N ILE A 224 10.15 -17.13 -12.96
CA ILE A 224 9.27 -16.99 -14.12
C ILE A 224 8.82 -18.36 -14.64
N ASN A 225 9.76 -19.31 -14.78
CA ASN A 225 9.45 -20.65 -15.26
C ASN A 225 8.57 -21.43 -14.29
N LEU A 226 8.79 -21.30 -12.99
CA LEU A 226 7.98 -21.93 -11.94
C LEU A 226 6.55 -21.37 -11.95
N HIS A 227 6.41 -20.04 -12.03
CA HIS A 227 5.10 -19.40 -12.13
C HIS A 227 4.35 -19.79 -13.42
N ASN A 228 5.05 -19.86 -14.55
CA ASN A 228 4.44 -20.36 -15.79
C ASN A 228 4.02 -21.84 -15.67
N ALA A 229 4.81 -22.67 -14.99
CA ALA A 229 4.46 -24.07 -14.74
C ALA A 229 3.22 -24.19 -13.84
N GLN A 230 3.11 -23.34 -12.81
CA GLN A 230 1.93 -23.26 -11.95
C GLN A 230 0.67 -22.99 -12.76
N ARG A 231 0.67 -21.94 -13.60
CA ARG A 231 -0.49 -21.59 -14.43
C ARG A 231 -0.94 -22.73 -15.33
N VAL A 232 0.02 -23.43 -15.97
CA VAL A 232 -0.29 -24.59 -16.81
C VAL A 232 -0.97 -25.71 -16.00
N VAL A 233 -0.51 -25.95 -14.77
CA VAL A 233 -1.08 -26.98 -13.89
C VAL A 233 -2.47 -26.58 -13.38
N GLU A 234 -2.65 -25.31 -13.01
CA GLU A 234 -3.95 -24.76 -12.62
C GLU A 234 -4.97 -24.91 -13.75
N ASP A 235 -4.63 -24.45 -14.96
CA ASP A 235 -5.48 -24.54 -16.15
C ASP A 235 -5.84 -26.00 -16.49
N GLU A 236 -4.85 -26.90 -16.50
CA GLU A 236 -5.08 -28.31 -16.81
C GLU A 236 -5.90 -29.02 -15.72
N SER A 237 -5.66 -28.70 -14.45
CA SER A 237 -6.45 -29.25 -13.35
C SER A 237 -7.90 -28.79 -13.39
N ALA A 238 -8.15 -27.52 -13.75
CA ALA A 238 -9.49 -26.99 -13.95
C ALA A 238 -10.18 -27.70 -15.12
N ARG A 239 -9.47 -27.88 -16.24
CA ARG A 239 -9.95 -28.62 -17.40
C ARG A 239 -10.38 -30.04 -17.04
N ILE A 240 -9.53 -30.81 -16.36
CA ILE A 240 -9.82 -32.19 -15.94
C ILE A 240 -11.06 -32.25 -15.03
N ARG A 241 -11.17 -31.36 -14.05
CA ARG A 241 -12.32 -31.34 -13.11
C ARG A 241 -13.63 -30.94 -13.79
N SER A 242 -13.56 -30.05 -14.78
CA SER A 242 -14.72 -29.57 -15.52
C SER A 242 -15.15 -30.48 -16.69
N ASP A 243 -14.36 -31.51 -17.02
CA ASP A 243 -14.62 -32.38 -18.16
C ASP A 243 -15.76 -33.36 -17.86
N PRO A 244 -16.94 -33.21 -18.51
CA PRO A 244 -18.08 -34.08 -18.28
C PRO A 244 -17.90 -35.48 -18.89
N ALA A 245 -16.90 -35.68 -19.74
CA ALA A 245 -16.61 -36.99 -20.33
C ALA A 245 -15.83 -37.91 -19.38
N LEU A 246 -15.26 -37.38 -18.29
CA LEU A 246 -14.52 -38.14 -17.30
C LEU A 246 -15.41 -38.49 -16.11
N SER A 247 -15.41 -39.77 -15.71
CA SER A 247 -15.97 -40.18 -14.41
C SER A 247 -15.12 -39.66 -13.25
N ALA A 248 -15.65 -39.65 -12.03
CA ALA A 248 -14.90 -39.24 -10.84
C ALA A 248 -13.57 -40.01 -10.68
N ASP A 249 -13.56 -41.32 -10.94
CA ASP A 249 -12.35 -42.15 -10.86
C ASP A 249 -11.33 -41.80 -11.97
N GLN A 250 -11.82 -41.47 -13.17
CA GLN A 250 -10.97 -41.04 -14.28
C GLN A 250 -10.39 -39.64 -14.02
N GLN A 251 -11.18 -38.73 -13.46
CA GLN A 251 -10.71 -37.41 -13.03
C GLN A 251 -9.63 -37.55 -11.94
N ALA A 252 -9.86 -38.37 -10.91
CA ALA A 252 -8.87 -38.63 -9.86
C ALA A 252 -7.56 -39.21 -10.42
N THR A 253 -7.67 -40.18 -11.34
CA THR A 253 -6.50 -40.78 -12.00
C THR A 253 -5.73 -39.76 -12.84
N ALA A 254 -6.43 -38.91 -13.60
CA ALA A 254 -5.82 -37.87 -14.42
C ALA A 254 -5.13 -36.78 -13.57
N LEU A 255 -5.75 -36.34 -12.47
CA LEU A 255 -5.16 -35.39 -11.54
C LEU A 255 -3.93 -35.96 -10.84
N ALA A 256 -3.94 -37.24 -10.44
CA ALA A 256 -2.77 -37.90 -9.86
C ALA A 256 -1.60 -38.03 -10.85
N ALA A 257 -1.90 -38.29 -12.13
CA ALA A 257 -0.89 -38.29 -13.19
C ALA A 257 -0.31 -36.89 -13.42
N LEU A 258 -1.15 -35.85 -13.44
CA LEU A 258 -0.73 -34.45 -13.55
C LEU A 258 0.17 -34.04 -12.37
N GLU A 259 -0.21 -34.38 -11.14
CA GLU A 259 0.59 -34.13 -9.94
C GLU A 259 1.95 -34.82 -10.02
N THR A 260 1.99 -36.09 -10.44
CA THR A 260 3.25 -36.84 -10.58
C THR A 260 4.17 -36.18 -11.62
N ALA A 261 3.64 -35.85 -12.80
CA ALA A 261 4.41 -35.19 -13.86
C ALA A 261 4.92 -33.80 -13.43
N THR A 262 4.07 -33.04 -12.71
CA THR A 262 4.42 -31.73 -12.16
C THR A 262 5.57 -31.83 -11.17
N ASN A 263 5.46 -32.74 -10.20
CA ASN A 263 6.50 -32.94 -9.20
C ASN A 263 7.83 -33.37 -9.81
N GLN A 264 7.82 -34.24 -10.83
CA GLN A 264 9.03 -34.61 -11.57
C GLN A 264 9.69 -33.41 -12.26
N LYS A 265 8.89 -32.56 -12.92
CA LYS A 265 9.37 -31.34 -13.57
C LYS A 265 9.91 -30.33 -12.55
N LEU A 266 9.23 -30.14 -11.43
CA LEU A 266 9.69 -29.24 -10.37
C LEU A 266 11.01 -29.74 -9.76
N ARG A 267 11.15 -31.05 -9.51
CA ARG A 267 12.40 -31.65 -9.04
C ARG A 267 13.57 -31.41 -9.98
N SER A 268 13.35 -31.52 -11.29
CA SER A 268 14.42 -31.27 -12.28
C SER A 268 14.79 -29.79 -12.37
N MET A 269 13.84 -28.88 -12.19
CA MET A 269 14.07 -27.43 -12.21
C MET A 269 14.77 -26.90 -10.96
N LEU A 270 14.37 -27.39 -9.77
CA LEU A 270 14.82 -26.86 -8.47
C LEU A 270 15.98 -27.65 -7.87
N GLY A 271 16.18 -28.89 -8.31
CA GLY A 271 17.23 -29.76 -7.78
C GLY A 271 17.14 -29.89 -6.25
N PRO A 272 18.21 -29.61 -5.50
CA PRO A 272 18.20 -29.76 -4.04
C PRO A 272 17.19 -28.84 -3.33
N GLN A 273 16.71 -27.78 -3.98
CA GLN A 273 15.83 -26.78 -3.38
C GLN A 273 14.36 -27.19 -3.47
N TYR A 274 14.07 -28.29 -4.15
CA TYR A 274 12.72 -28.79 -4.39
C TYR A 274 11.93 -28.96 -3.09
N GLN A 275 12.52 -29.59 -2.06
CA GLN A 275 11.78 -29.87 -0.82
C GLN A 275 11.37 -28.57 -0.12
N LYS A 276 12.27 -27.59 -0.01
CA LYS A 276 11.94 -26.28 0.56
C LYS A 276 10.88 -25.54 -0.25
N PHE A 277 10.92 -25.68 -1.58
CA PHE A 277 9.95 -25.03 -2.46
C PHE A 277 8.54 -25.60 -2.24
N ILE A 278 8.39 -26.92 -2.23
CA ILE A 278 7.06 -27.55 -2.08
C ILE A 278 6.47 -27.39 -0.67
N ASP A 279 7.32 -27.22 0.34
CA ASP A 279 6.92 -26.93 1.72
C ASP A 279 6.53 -25.45 1.92
N GLY A 280 6.73 -24.59 0.90
CA GLY A 280 6.39 -23.17 0.91
C GLY A 280 5.56 -22.75 -0.31
N PRO A 281 6.10 -21.93 -1.24
CA PRO A 281 5.34 -21.38 -2.36
C PRO A 281 4.88 -22.44 -3.38
N GLY A 282 5.43 -23.65 -3.35
CA GLY A 282 5.14 -24.75 -4.27
C GLY A 282 3.97 -25.64 -3.87
N THR A 283 3.21 -25.28 -2.84
CA THR A 283 2.07 -26.10 -2.35
C THR A 283 0.98 -26.34 -3.40
N TRP A 284 0.86 -25.45 -4.39
CA TRP A 284 -0.02 -25.64 -5.55
C TRP A 284 0.27 -26.90 -6.36
N ALA A 285 1.47 -27.47 -6.25
CA ALA A 285 1.87 -28.69 -6.97
C ALA A 285 1.08 -29.93 -6.51
N TYR A 286 0.41 -29.86 -5.35
CA TYR A 286 -0.49 -30.89 -4.84
C TYR A 286 -1.90 -30.70 -5.40
N VAL A 287 -2.12 -31.23 -6.59
CA VAL A 287 -3.39 -31.08 -7.33
C VAL A 287 -4.51 -31.94 -6.74
N VAL A 288 -4.15 -33.04 -6.08
CA VAL A 288 -5.10 -34.01 -5.50
C VAL A 288 -5.57 -33.62 -4.10
N LYS A 289 -4.97 -32.62 -3.44
CA LYS A 289 -5.47 -32.13 -2.15
C LYS A 289 -6.83 -31.46 -2.33
N ASP A 290 -7.80 -32.01 -1.62
CA ASP A 290 -9.17 -31.53 -1.46
C ASP A 290 -9.19 -30.04 -1.07
N GLN A 291 -9.83 -29.18 -1.88
CA GLN A 291 -10.03 -27.76 -1.59
C GLN A 291 -11.17 -27.52 -0.57
N SER A 292 -11.58 -28.54 0.18
CA SER A 292 -12.54 -28.40 1.29
C SER A 292 -11.97 -27.62 2.48
N GLU A 293 -10.66 -27.36 2.55
CA GLU A 293 -10.11 -26.36 3.46
C GLU A 293 -10.03 -24.99 2.78
N PRO A 294 -10.77 -23.98 3.28
CA PRO A 294 -10.63 -22.62 2.78
C PRO A 294 -9.20 -22.17 3.02
N ILE A 295 -8.59 -21.56 1.99
CA ILE A 295 -7.39 -20.73 2.15
C ILE A 295 -7.64 -19.84 3.37
N PRO A 296 -6.79 -19.84 4.40
CA PRO A 296 -6.97 -18.95 5.53
C PRO A 296 -6.94 -17.52 4.99
N MET A 297 -8.10 -16.90 4.89
CA MET A 297 -8.17 -15.48 4.58
C MET A 297 -7.35 -14.76 5.65
N PRO A 298 -6.47 -13.80 5.28
CA PRO A 298 -5.87 -12.93 6.27
C PRO A 298 -7.00 -12.32 7.11
N PRO A 299 -6.79 -12.14 8.43
CA PRO A 299 -7.83 -11.61 9.29
C PRO A 299 -8.34 -10.31 8.69
N VAL A 300 -9.62 -10.33 8.30
CA VAL A 300 -10.33 -9.14 7.86
C VAL A 300 -10.19 -8.15 9.01
N ALA A 301 -9.40 -7.10 8.81
CA ALA A 301 -9.35 -5.99 9.74
C ALA A 301 -10.79 -5.54 9.97
N PRO A 302 -11.24 -5.39 11.23
CA PRO A 302 -12.59 -4.97 11.50
C PRO A 302 -12.86 -3.66 10.74
N ALA A 303 -13.92 -3.65 9.94
CA ALA A 303 -14.41 -2.46 9.27
C ALA A 303 -14.69 -1.36 10.32
N PRO A 304 -14.51 -0.07 9.95
CA PRO A 304 -14.68 1.05 10.87
C PRO A 304 -16.08 1.15 11.48
#